data_AF-A0A7X9DYZ6-F1
#
_entry.id   AF-A0A7X9DYZ6-F1
#
_cell.length_a   1.000
_cell.length_b   1.000
_cell.length_c   1.000
_cell.angle_alpha   90.00
_cell.angle_beta   90.00
_cell.angle_gamma   90.00
#
_symmetry.space_group_name_H-M   'P 1'
#
loop_
_entity.id
_entity.type
_entity.pdbx_description
1 polymer ?
#
loop_
_entity_poly.entity_id
_entity_poly.type
_entity_poly.pdbx_seq_one_letter_code
_entity_poly.pdbx_strand_id
1 'polypeptide(L)'
;MAVVLTACSSSSSTSPATLDGLGSIQYTLDPTRQDVQTYDVNSTNYTVLSVEDANGYRWMLSIPAGALLATQKLTMTAFSTIDRSQSQSGITSGVKLEPDGLFFINAARLMVTPPHGIKRKVGLMFNLSQNQNDQNRMDVALAPTENTDTMAYSDLWHFSGEGYGDNYSDDALATLLNMAKEDYQNAVAAAKLFITNPAPAPPAPPAISMFCRFTEVNPENGEAYEFTKEFISPYEDILNVLASTIKTFQLLGANDQDVNEGYTLLLQVAQKAEKSIMDPGGTYTSETPPDHLYAIIQTALHIAKRVALLGGDTSASLTTITAWEEYIRNYYLDQLKNTHDYRAFPIIITLEKWVELLGGENRLADIMSAMTFEVVVDTSFNATWTDSQGKAQATGSVTQHADVKELTDELRSPDFLWGSPTGGNMVLTSTGGSFTDSGGTVQLAGQKDTSSLWLLNWDACVTKSFDVRLTLVASENNESNTITVAASNAALKDYYWEGAAAFMFTVPMTNKDPNLGHQKRFSGSSSVENIFTGNGWVDISIVHTPK
;
A
#
# COMPACT_ATOMS: atom_id res chain seq x y z
N MET A 1 12.97 16.99 9.03
CA MET A 1 12.05 15.85 8.91
C MET A 1 12.81 14.63 9.40
N ALA A 2 12.63 14.26 10.68
CA ALA A 2 13.32 13.11 11.27
C ALA A 2 12.50 11.87 10.96
N VAL A 3 13.01 11.00 10.09
CA VAL A 3 12.39 9.71 9.76
C VAL A 3 13.21 8.63 10.44
N VAL A 4 12.56 7.92 11.35
CA VAL A 4 13.11 6.81 12.11
C VAL A 4 13.40 5.65 11.17
N LEU A 5 14.66 5.25 11.13
CA LEU A 5 15.09 3.95 10.63
C LEU A 5 14.71 2.93 11.70
N THR A 6 13.75 2.05 11.43
CA THR A 6 13.76 0.60 11.76
C THR A 6 12.38 0.00 11.51
N ALA A 7 12.33 -1.01 10.65
CA ALA A 7 11.23 -1.96 10.58
C ALA A 7 11.57 -3.09 11.57
N CYS A 8 10.77 -3.26 12.62
CA CYS A 8 10.73 -4.52 13.35
C CYS A 8 9.59 -5.36 12.75
N SER A 9 9.90 -6.18 11.75
CA SER A 9 9.06 -7.34 11.46
C SER A 9 9.41 -8.43 12.46
N SER A 10 8.43 -9.24 12.84
CA SER A 10 8.57 -10.38 13.76
C SER A 10 9.37 -11.56 13.14
N SER A 11 10.39 -11.26 12.35
CA SER A 11 11.19 -12.23 11.63
C SER A 11 12.69 -11.97 11.85
N SER A 12 13.23 -12.49 12.95
CA SER A 12 14.65 -12.87 13.12
C SER A 12 15.74 -11.92 12.57
N SER A 13 15.72 -10.61 12.83
CA SER A 13 16.86 -9.74 12.48
C SER A 13 17.06 -8.55 13.44
N THR A 14 18.24 -8.59 14.08
CA THR A 14 18.98 -7.52 14.77
C THR A 14 18.37 -6.84 16.01
N SER A 15 18.99 -7.12 17.16
CA SER A 15 18.78 -6.47 18.45
C SER A 15 19.13 -4.97 18.35
N PRO A 16 18.36 -4.05 18.94
CA PRO A 16 18.78 -2.67 19.06
C PRO A 16 20.07 -2.60 19.86
N ALA A 17 21.13 -2.09 19.23
CA ALA A 17 22.09 -1.19 19.84
C ALA A 17 22.53 -1.52 21.28
N THR A 18 22.95 -2.74 21.57
CA THR A 18 23.61 -3.01 22.84
C THR A 18 25.05 -2.51 22.75
N LEU A 19 25.44 -1.63 23.66
CA LEU A 19 26.85 -1.57 24.08
C LEU A 19 27.25 -3.00 24.42
N ASP A 20 28.30 -3.54 23.78
CA ASP A 20 28.85 -4.85 24.11
C ASP A 20 29.44 -4.75 25.53
N GLY A 21 28.57 -4.95 26.53
CA GLY A 21 28.91 -4.78 27.94
C GLY A 21 27.85 -4.11 28.82
N LEU A 22 26.83 -3.43 28.26
CA LEU A 22 25.67 -3.03 29.09
C LEU A 22 24.89 -4.27 29.58
N GLY A 23 24.96 -5.34 28.79
CA GLY A 23 24.38 -6.64 29.09
C GLY A 23 22.85 -6.62 29.02
N SER A 24 22.23 -7.57 29.72
CA SER A 24 20.78 -7.72 29.70
C SER A 24 20.22 -7.84 31.11
N ILE A 25 18.94 -7.51 31.24
CA ILE A 25 18.19 -7.57 32.50
C ILE A 25 17.03 -8.56 32.37
N GLN A 26 16.51 -9.04 33.49
CA GLN A 26 15.21 -9.68 33.57
C GLN A 26 14.31 -8.83 34.47
N TYR A 27 13.01 -8.77 34.21
CA TYR A 27 12.08 -8.06 35.07
C TYR A 27 10.77 -8.85 35.24
N THR A 28 10.00 -8.47 36.24
CA THR A 28 8.59 -8.86 36.35
C THR A 28 7.72 -7.61 36.39
N LEU A 29 6.47 -7.72 35.96
CA LEU A 29 5.52 -6.60 35.91
C LEU A 29 4.73 -6.50 37.21
N ASP A 30 4.34 -5.29 37.59
CA ASP A 30 3.37 -5.02 38.65
C ASP A 30 2.00 -4.68 38.03
N PRO A 31 1.08 -5.66 37.86
CA PRO A 31 -0.23 -5.38 37.27
C PRO A 31 -1.11 -4.50 38.16
N THR A 32 -0.75 -4.29 39.43
CA THR A 32 -1.47 -3.37 40.32
C THR A 32 -1.06 -1.90 40.11
N ARG A 33 0.02 -1.67 39.37
CA ARG A 33 0.57 -0.35 39.01
C ARG A 33 0.60 -0.18 37.50
N GLN A 34 -0.60 -0.16 36.94
CA GLN A 34 -0.85 -0.05 35.52
C GLN A 34 -1.78 1.13 35.24
N ASP A 35 -1.55 1.81 34.13
CA ASP A 35 -2.49 2.75 33.55
C ASP A 35 -2.87 2.29 32.14
N VAL A 36 -4.15 2.44 31.80
CA VAL A 36 -4.74 1.99 30.55
C VAL A 36 -5.55 3.13 29.98
N GLN A 37 -5.19 3.55 28.78
CA GLN A 37 -5.86 4.63 28.07
C GLN A 37 -6.28 4.18 26.68
N THR A 38 -7.29 4.83 26.12
CA THR A 38 -7.63 4.69 24.70
C THR A 38 -7.16 5.95 23.99
N TYR A 39 -6.22 5.81 23.07
CA TYR A 39 -5.86 6.88 22.16
C TYR A 39 -6.96 7.00 21.11
N ASP A 40 -7.59 8.18 21.01
CA ASP A 40 -8.57 8.49 19.97
C ASP A 40 -7.89 9.30 18.86
N VAL A 41 -7.87 8.74 17.64
CA VAL A 41 -7.27 9.39 16.47
C VAL A 41 -7.92 10.73 16.12
N ASN A 42 -9.16 10.96 16.55
CA ASN A 42 -9.90 12.20 16.32
C ASN A 42 -9.69 13.25 17.43
N SER A 43 -9.00 12.88 18.52
CA SER A 43 -8.72 13.81 19.62
C SER A 43 -7.67 14.83 19.20
N THR A 44 -7.89 16.09 19.59
CA THR A 44 -6.89 17.17 19.47
C THR A 44 -6.01 17.30 20.73
N ASN A 45 -6.29 16.53 21.77
CA ASN A 45 -5.56 16.56 23.03
C ASN A 45 -4.51 15.46 23.10
N TYR A 46 -3.53 15.64 23.97
CA TYR A 46 -2.58 14.58 24.32
C TYR A 46 -3.30 13.43 25.01
N THR A 47 -2.88 12.20 24.70
CA THR A 47 -3.17 11.03 25.53
C THR A 47 -2.03 10.88 26.52
N VAL A 48 -2.33 10.78 27.81
CA VAL A 48 -1.33 10.69 28.88
C VAL A 48 -1.55 9.41 29.66
N LEU A 49 -0.50 8.61 29.79
CA LEU A 49 -0.45 7.49 30.72
C LEU A 49 0.46 7.84 31.90
N SER A 50 0.10 7.48 33.13
CA SER A 50 0.95 7.70 34.30
C SER A 50 0.88 6.58 35.33
N VAL A 51 2.05 6.11 35.77
CA VAL A 51 2.18 5.09 36.82
C VAL A 51 3.24 5.50 37.84
N GLU A 52 3.07 5.07 39.10
CA GLU A 52 4.09 5.18 40.15
C GLU A 52 4.50 3.77 40.58
N ASP A 53 5.80 3.48 40.56
CA ASP A 53 6.33 2.15 40.89
C ASP A 53 6.35 1.87 42.42
N ALA A 54 6.91 0.72 42.84
CA ALA A 54 7.01 0.37 44.27
C ALA A 54 7.91 1.28 45.09
N ASN A 55 8.89 1.88 44.42
CA ASN A 55 9.95 2.67 45.02
C ASN A 55 9.63 4.17 44.97
N GLY A 56 8.51 4.57 44.36
CA GLY A 56 8.05 5.95 44.23
C GLY A 56 8.54 6.67 42.97
N TYR A 57 9.10 5.95 41.98
CA TYR A 57 9.40 6.52 40.66
C TYR A 57 8.10 6.72 39.90
N ARG A 58 7.84 7.98 39.50
CA ARG A 58 6.69 8.31 38.67
C ARG A 58 7.07 8.35 37.20
N TRP A 59 6.38 7.55 36.41
CA TRP A 59 6.48 7.51 34.96
C TRP A 59 5.28 8.19 34.32
N MET A 60 5.54 8.94 33.26
CA MET A 60 4.50 9.59 32.48
C MET A 60 4.84 9.50 30.99
N LEU A 61 3.93 8.96 30.21
CA LEU A 61 4.01 8.93 28.75
C LEU A 61 2.99 9.92 28.19
N SER A 62 3.47 10.88 27.39
CA SER A 62 2.64 11.89 26.73
C SER A 62 2.66 11.68 25.22
N ILE A 63 1.52 11.38 24.64
CA ILE A 63 1.36 11.06 23.22
C ILE A 63 0.63 12.22 22.53
N PRO A 64 1.25 12.93 21.59
CA PRO A 64 0.62 14.07 20.93
C PRO A 64 -0.55 13.65 20.04
N ALA A 65 -1.46 14.59 19.77
CA ALA A 65 -2.51 14.40 18.78
C ALA A 65 -1.92 14.10 17.39
N GLY A 66 -2.55 13.19 16.65
CA GLY A 66 -2.06 12.73 15.33
C GLY A 66 -0.80 11.86 15.39
N ALA A 67 -0.39 11.35 16.55
CA ALA A 67 0.77 10.47 16.66
C ALA A 67 0.52 9.04 16.14
N LEU A 68 -0.73 8.57 16.13
CA LEU A 68 -1.14 7.26 15.61
C LEU A 68 -2.17 7.41 14.48
N LEU A 69 -2.16 6.47 13.54
CA LEU A 69 -3.10 6.40 12.41
C LEU A 69 -4.48 5.85 12.76
N ALA A 70 -4.62 5.23 13.93
CA ALA A 70 -5.84 4.58 14.35
C ALA A 70 -6.06 4.69 15.86
N THR A 71 -7.33 4.63 16.27
CA THR A 71 -7.72 4.52 17.67
C THR A 71 -7.18 3.21 18.25
N GLN A 72 -6.51 3.28 19.39
CA GLN A 72 -5.77 2.15 19.95
C GLN A 72 -5.86 2.14 21.47
N LYS A 73 -6.05 0.96 22.06
CA LYS A 73 -5.89 0.76 23.51
C LYS A 73 -4.40 0.70 23.83
N LEU A 74 -3.98 1.51 24.79
CA LEU A 74 -2.60 1.65 25.23
C LEU A 74 -2.50 1.30 26.71
N THR A 75 -1.40 0.67 27.08
CA THR A 75 -1.13 0.26 28.45
C THR A 75 0.30 0.61 28.84
N MET A 76 0.49 1.12 30.05
CA MET A 76 1.80 1.28 30.68
C MET A 76 1.78 0.56 32.03
N THR A 77 2.70 -0.37 32.22
CA THR A 77 2.79 -1.19 33.45
C THR A 77 4.16 -1.04 34.08
N ALA A 78 4.22 -0.69 35.37
CA ALA A 78 5.49 -0.57 36.09
C ALA A 78 6.16 -1.95 36.31
N PHE A 79 7.49 -1.96 36.41
CA PHE A 79 8.22 -3.15 36.85
C PHE A 79 8.07 -3.36 38.36
N SER A 80 7.86 -4.61 38.78
CA SER A 80 7.85 -4.99 40.21
C SER A 80 9.24 -5.41 40.68
N THR A 81 10.00 -6.13 39.85
CA THR A 81 11.39 -6.53 40.13
C THR A 81 12.26 -6.36 38.90
N ILE A 82 13.57 -6.14 39.12
CA ILE A 82 14.59 -6.04 38.08
C ILE A 82 15.81 -6.84 38.52
N ASP A 83 16.13 -7.92 37.81
CA ASP A 83 17.41 -8.63 37.93
C ASP A 83 18.43 -8.06 36.94
N ARG A 84 19.54 -7.59 37.50
CA ARG A 84 20.65 -6.92 36.81
C ARG A 84 21.94 -7.70 36.90
N SER A 85 21.88 -8.97 37.29
CA SER A 85 23.03 -9.85 37.50
C SER A 85 23.99 -9.90 36.31
N GLN A 86 23.50 -9.65 35.09
CA GLN A 86 24.32 -9.55 33.88
C GLN A 86 24.17 -8.19 33.17
N SER A 87 23.91 -7.12 33.90
CA SER A 87 23.85 -5.78 33.33
C SER A 87 24.67 -4.76 34.12
N GLN A 88 25.40 -3.91 33.38
CA GLN A 88 26.12 -2.76 33.92
C GLN A 88 25.33 -1.45 33.81
N SER A 89 24.09 -1.51 33.31
CA SER A 89 23.26 -0.34 33.02
C SER A 89 22.93 0.50 34.26
N GLY A 90 22.89 -0.09 35.45
CA GLY A 90 22.47 0.62 36.66
C GLY A 90 20.97 0.94 36.72
N ILE A 91 20.13 0.37 35.83
CA ILE A 91 18.68 0.56 35.82
C ILE A 91 18.08 0.28 37.21
N THR A 92 17.30 1.18 37.78
CA THR A 92 16.67 1.04 39.10
C THR A 92 15.14 0.99 39.03
N SER A 93 14.55 1.46 37.93
CA SER A 93 13.11 1.45 37.68
C SER A 93 12.84 1.21 36.19
N GLY A 94 11.64 0.76 35.83
CA GLY A 94 11.22 0.69 34.43
C GLY A 94 9.72 0.47 34.26
N VAL A 95 9.27 0.55 33.00
CA VAL A 95 7.89 0.32 32.57
C VAL A 95 7.87 -0.53 31.30
N LYS A 96 6.81 -1.33 31.11
CA LYS A 96 6.47 -1.96 29.83
C LYS A 96 5.33 -1.19 29.19
N LEU A 97 5.51 -0.85 27.92
CA LEU A 97 4.49 -0.24 27.07
C LEU A 97 3.86 -1.32 26.18
N GLU A 98 2.54 -1.29 26.05
CA GLU A 98 1.80 -2.23 25.22
C GLU A 98 0.71 -1.51 24.38
N PRO A 99 0.48 -1.94 23.13
CA PRO A 99 1.07 -3.11 22.46
C PRO A 99 2.53 -2.91 22.03
N ASP A 100 3.34 -3.95 22.18
CA ASP A 100 4.77 -3.93 21.83
C ASP A 100 4.98 -3.66 20.34
N GLY A 101 5.97 -2.83 20.01
CA GLY A 101 6.27 -2.46 18.62
C GLY A 101 5.28 -1.49 17.97
N LEU A 102 4.31 -0.93 18.71
CA LEU A 102 3.44 0.13 18.18
C LEU A 102 4.27 1.36 17.80
N PHE A 103 4.24 1.77 16.51
CA PHE A 103 5.01 2.91 16.01
C PHE A 103 4.23 4.22 16.01
N PHE A 104 4.94 5.31 16.30
CA PHE A 104 4.41 6.67 16.24
C PHE A 104 4.86 7.42 14.97
N ILE A 105 3.94 8.18 14.38
CA ILE A 105 4.24 9.15 13.31
C ILE A 105 4.93 10.39 13.89
N ASN A 106 4.51 10.80 15.09
CA ASN A 106 5.09 11.89 15.87
C ASN A 106 5.54 11.32 17.22
N ALA A 107 6.80 11.53 17.59
CA ALA A 107 7.35 10.96 18.82
C ALA A 107 6.47 11.25 20.05
N ALA A 108 6.22 10.21 20.84
CA ALA A 108 5.68 10.35 22.18
C ALA A 108 6.81 10.73 23.15
N ARG A 109 6.51 11.35 24.28
CA ARG A 109 7.52 11.70 25.28
C ARG A 109 7.33 10.87 26.54
N LEU A 110 8.35 10.08 26.90
CA LEU A 110 8.39 9.36 28.16
C LEU A 110 9.23 10.13 29.17
N MET A 111 8.68 10.30 30.36
CA MET A 111 9.29 11.04 31.46
C MET A 111 9.32 10.17 32.72
N VAL A 112 10.38 10.33 33.51
CA VAL A 112 10.52 9.69 34.82
C VAL A 112 10.94 10.73 35.86
N THR A 113 10.22 10.75 36.97
CA THR A 113 10.49 11.57 38.15
C THR A 113 10.90 10.66 39.30
N PRO A 114 12.19 10.60 39.66
CA PRO A 114 12.64 9.84 40.81
C PRO A 114 12.10 10.41 42.12
N PRO A 115 11.82 9.59 43.14
CA PRO A 115 11.27 10.04 44.43
C PRO A 115 12.21 10.98 45.20
N HIS A 116 13.49 11.00 44.84
CA HIS A 116 14.54 11.80 45.50
C HIS A 116 15.09 12.91 44.60
N GLY A 117 14.44 13.17 43.45
CA GLY A 117 15.04 13.96 42.37
C GLY A 117 16.22 13.24 41.72
N ILE A 118 16.88 13.87 40.74
CA ILE A 118 18.02 13.25 40.05
C ILE A 118 19.28 13.41 40.89
N LYS A 119 19.76 12.30 41.45
CA LYS A 119 21.04 12.29 42.20
C LYS A 119 22.19 12.57 41.25
N ARG A 120 23.05 13.54 41.61
CA ARG A 120 24.22 13.98 40.82
C ARG A 120 23.89 14.57 39.43
N LYS A 121 22.64 14.98 39.21
CA LYS A 121 22.16 15.64 37.97
C LYS A 121 22.32 14.84 36.68
N VAL A 122 22.56 13.52 36.76
CA VAL A 122 22.63 12.64 35.59
C VAL A 122 21.75 11.42 35.83
N GLY A 123 20.61 11.39 35.15
CA GLY A 123 19.81 10.19 34.92
C GLY A 123 20.01 9.69 33.49
N LEU A 124 19.93 8.37 33.31
CA LEU A 124 20.01 7.71 32.01
C LEU A 124 18.72 6.92 31.76
N MET A 125 18.12 7.13 30.60
CA MET A 125 17.01 6.35 30.08
C MET A 125 17.56 5.20 29.20
N PHE A 126 16.85 4.09 29.19
CA PHE A 126 17.25 2.89 28.48
C PHE A 126 16.06 2.29 27.71
N ASN A 127 16.29 1.90 26.47
CA ASN A 127 15.36 1.06 25.72
C ASN A 127 15.67 -0.40 26.01
N LEU A 128 14.64 -1.23 26.12
CA LEU A 128 14.72 -2.66 26.42
C LEU A 128 14.08 -3.47 25.31
N SER A 129 14.86 -4.37 24.75
CA SER A 129 14.44 -5.23 23.64
C SER A 129 14.67 -6.69 23.96
N GLN A 130 13.93 -7.57 23.29
CA GLN A 130 14.05 -9.00 23.53
C GLN A 130 15.46 -9.49 23.18
N ASN A 131 16.14 -10.12 24.15
CA ASN A 131 17.44 -10.75 23.88
C ASN A 131 17.24 -11.97 22.97
N GLN A 132 18.01 -12.02 21.89
CA GLN A 132 17.86 -13.06 20.86
C GLN A 132 18.38 -14.44 21.32
N ASN A 133 19.33 -14.46 22.25
CA ASN A 133 19.96 -15.66 22.77
C ASN A 133 19.26 -16.18 24.05
N ASP A 134 18.51 -15.32 24.75
CA ASP A 134 17.74 -15.67 25.95
C ASP A 134 16.40 -14.92 25.98
N GLN A 135 15.32 -15.63 25.64
CA GLN A 135 13.98 -15.07 25.59
C GLN A 135 13.44 -14.60 26.96
N ASN A 136 14.10 -14.93 28.07
CA ASN A 136 13.71 -14.44 29.39
C ASN A 136 14.39 -13.12 29.77
N ARG A 137 15.28 -12.59 28.92
CA ARG A 137 16.10 -11.42 29.23
C ARG A 137 15.95 -10.38 28.15
N MET A 138 16.19 -9.14 28.55
CA MET A 138 16.02 -7.96 27.71
C MET A 138 17.37 -7.28 27.56
N ASP A 139 17.79 -7.13 26.31
CA ASP A 139 18.97 -6.36 25.91
C ASP A 139 18.76 -4.89 26.25
N VAL A 140 19.80 -4.26 26.81
CA VAL A 140 19.77 -2.87 27.27
C VAL A 140 20.50 -1.97 26.27
N ALA A 141 19.81 -0.96 25.78
CA ALA A 141 20.36 0.09 24.93
C ALA A 141 20.14 1.47 25.57
N LEU A 142 21.08 2.40 25.38
CA LEU A 142 20.91 3.78 25.85
C LEU A 142 19.87 4.52 25.01
N ALA A 143 18.97 5.24 25.68
CA ALA A 143 18.03 6.13 25.03
C ALA A 143 18.51 7.60 25.14
N PRO A 144 18.21 8.46 24.14
CA PRO A 144 18.45 9.89 24.27
C PRO A 144 17.80 10.42 25.55
N THR A 145 18.60 11.00 26.44
CA THR A 145 18.11 11.43 27.75
C THR A 145 18.37 12.91 27.94
N GLU A 146 17.30 13.66 28.14
CA GLU A 146 17.37 15.04 28.62
C GLU A 146 17.07 15.05 30.12
N ASN A 147 17.90 15.76 30.89
CA ASN A 147 17.78 15.85 32.33
C ASN A 147 17.37 17.26 32.73
N THR A 148 16.45 17.36 33.69
CA THR A 148 16.22 18.55 34.50
C THR A 148 16.77 18.32 35.91
N ASP A 149 16.59 19.25 36.84
CA ASP A 149 16.96 19.00 38.24
C ASP A 149 16.10 17.91 38.92
N THR A 150 14.92 17.57 38.37
CA THR A 150 13.93 16.70 39.05
C THR A 150 13.44 15.50 38.25
N MET A 151 13.64 15.49 36.94
CA MET A 151 13.12 14.46 36.03
C MET A 151 14.02 14.29 34.81
N ALA A 152 14.01 13.08 34.26
CA ALA A 152 14.62 12.76 32.97
C ALA A 152 13.53 12.44 31.95
N TYR A 153 13.78 12.69 30.67
CA TYR A 153 12.86 12.33 29.61
C TYR A 153 13.56 11.92 28.32
N SER A 154 12.83 11.13 27.52
CA SER A 154 13.23 10.65 26.20
C SER A 154 12.04 10.73 25.24
N ASP A 155 12.33 10.96 23.96
CA ASP A 155 11.34 10.89 22.90
C ASP A 155 11.30 9.44 22.36
N LEU A 156 10.12 8.83 22.40
CA LEU A 156 9.83 7.46 21.97
C LEU A 156 9.16 7.44 20.61
N TRP A 157 9.65 6.56 19.74
CA TRP A 157 9.11 6.35 18.40
C TRP A 157 8.36 5.05 18.24
N HIS A 158 8.50 4.13 19.21
CA HIS A 158 7.72 2.92 19.29
C HIS A 158 7.55 2.47 20.75
N PHE A 159 6.60 1.59 20.98
CA PHE A 159 6.41 0.94 22.28
C PHE A 159 7.39 -0.20 22.49
N SER A 160 8.07 -0.18 23.63
CA SER A 160 9.01 -1.20 24.07
C SER A 160 9.01 -1.32 25.61
N GLY A 161 9.98 -2.03 26.18
CA GLY A 161 10.29 -1.88 27.60
C GLY A 161 11.22 -0.70 27.81
N GLU A 162 11.02 0.08 28.87
CA GLU A 162 11.79 1.29 29.13
C GLU A 162 12.37 1.25 30.54
N GLY A 163 13.64 1.60 30.68
CA GLY A 163 14.38 1.57 31.93
C GLY A 163 14.93 2.94 32.30
N TYR A 164 15.15 3.16 33.59
CA TYR A 164 15.79 4.35 34.13
C TYR A 164 16.80 3.98 35.20
N GLY A 165 17.97 4.61 35.17
CA GLY A 165 18.95 4.59 36.24
C GLY A 165 19.42 6.00 36.59
N ASP A 166 19.83 6.20 37.83
CA ASP A 166 20.42 7.45 38.32
C ASP A 166 21.61 7.19 39.24
N ASN A 167 22.22 8.27 39.76
CA ASN A 167 23.33 8.20 40.71
C ASN A 167 24.65 7.63 40.15
N TYR A 168 24.90 7.80 38.85
CA TYR A 168 26.20 7.49 38.26
C TYR A 168 27.30 8.37 38.87
N SER A 169 28.46 7.80 39.19
CA SER A 169 29.68 8.59 39.47
C SER A 169 30.32 9.05 38.17
N ASP A 170 31.15 10.09 38.25
CA ASP A 170 31.98 10.51 37.12
C ASP A 170 32.84 9.34 36.61
N ASP A 171 33.38 8.50 37.50
CA ASP A 171 34.11 7.29 37.14
C ASP A 171 33.25 6.25 36.41
N ALA A 172 31.98 6.09 36.80
CA ALA A 172 31.06 5.18 36.13
C ALA A 172 30.69 5.70 34.72
N LEU A 173 30.43 7.00 34.59
CA LEU A 173 30.19 7.63 33.29
C LEU A 173 31.42 7.55 32.38
N ALA A 174 32.62 7.80 32.93
CA ALA A 174 33.87 7.65 32.19
C ALA A 174 34.11 6.20 31.75
N THR A 175 33.72 5.22 32.58
CA THR A 175 33.78 3.80 32.22
C THR A 175 32.85 3.49 31.05
N LEU A 176 31.58 3.92 31.13
CA LEU A 176 30.62 3.75 30.04
C LEU A 176 31.09 4.41 28.74
N LEU A 177 31.65 5.63 28.84
CA LEU A 177 32.18 6.35 27.69
C LEU A 177 33.34 5.59 27.02
N ASN A 178 34.25 5.02 27.81
CA ASN A 178 35.36 4.22 27.28
C ASN A 178 34.88 2.94 26.60
N MET A 179 33.88 2.26 27.18
CA MET A 179 33.26 1.09 26.55
C MET A 179 32.61 1.47 25.22
N ALA A 180 31.83 2.56 25.18
CA ALA A 180 31.18 3.01 23.95
C ALA A 180 32.18 3.41 22.87
N LYS A 181 33.32 3.99 23.27
CA LYS A 181 34.42 4.30 22.37
C LYS A 181 35.06 3.04 21.78
N GLU A 182 35.29 2.01 22.60
CA GLU A 182 35.83 0.73 22.14
C GLU A 182 34.87 0.04 21.16
N ASP A 183 33.58 -0.03 21.48
CA ASP A 183 32.55 -0.59 20.60
C ASP A 183 32.46 0.16 19.27
N TYR A 184 32.49 1.50 19.31
CA TYR A 184 32.53 2.32 18.11
C TYR A 184 33.78 2.02 17.26
N GLN A 185 34.95 1.90 17.87
CA GLN A 185 36.19 1.57 17.16
C GLN A 185 36.13 0.18 16.51
N ASN A 186 35.54 -0.80 17.21
CA ASN A 186 35.31 -2.15 16.68
C ASN A 186 34.33 -2.13 15.51
N ALA A 187 33.22 -1.39 15.62
CA ALA A 187 32.23 -1.22 14.55
C ALA A 187 32.82 -0.52 13.31
N VAL A 188 33.64 0.51 13.52
CA VAL A 188 34.40 1.19 12.44
C VAL A 188 35.34 0.22 11.75
N ALA A 189 36.08 -0.61 12.50
CA ALA A 189 36.97 -1.61 11.93
C ALA A 189 36.19 -2.67 11.12
N ALA A 190 35.07 -3.14 11.63
CA ALA A 190 34.18 -4.09 10.94
C ALA A 190 33.61 -3.50 9.64
N ALA A 191 33.14 -2.24 9.67
CA ALA A 191 32.62 -1.56 8.48
C ALA A 191 33.70 -1.35 7.42
N LYS A 192 34.91 -0.94 7.81
CA LYS A 192 36.07 -0.85 6.90
C LYS A 192 36.37 -2.19 6.23
N LEU A 193 36.43 -3.26 7.03
CA LEU A 193 36.64 -4.61 6.52
C LEU A 193 35.54 -5.01 5.53
N PHE A 194 34.28 -4.80 5.90
CA PHE A 194 33.12 -5.09 5.06
C PHE A 194 33.17 -4.33 3.73
N ILE A 195 33.53 -3.05 3.72
CA ILE A 195 33.65 -2.23 2.51
C ILE A 195 34.75 -2.78 1.60
N THR A 196 35.90 -3.20 2.15
CA THR A 196 37.03 -3.73 1.37
C THR A 196 36.81 -5.13 0.79
N ASN A 197 36.01 -5.96 1.46
CA ASN A 197 35.68 -7.30 0.95
C ASN A 197 34.79 -7.23 -0.30
N PRO A 198 34.73 -8.27 -1.15
CA PRO A 198 33.69 -8.34 -2.17
C PRO A 198 32.29 -8.18 -1.55
N ALA A 199 31.35 -7.59 -2.30
CA ALA A 199 29.96 -7.55 -1.86
C ALA A 199 29.43 -8.98 -1.65
N PRO A 200 28.57 -9.21 -0.64
CA PRO A 200 27.82 -10.46 -0.53
C PRO A 200 27.16 -10.79 -1.87
N ALA A 201 27.21 -12.06 -2.28
CA ALA A 201 26.51 -12.48 -3.48
C ALA A 201 25.01 -12.27 -3.26
N PRO A 202 24.31 -11.52 -4.14
CA PRO A 202 22.89 -11.29 -3.96
C PRO A 202 22.12 -12.62 -4.14
N PRO A 203 21.02 -12.84 -3.38
CA PRO A 203 20.13 -13.95 -3.67
C PRO A 203 19.59 -13.83 -5.10
N ALA A 204 19.14 -14.95 -5.68
CA ALA A 204 18.45 -14.90 -6.96
C ALA A 204 17.08 -14.21 -6.75
N PRO A 205 16.73 -13.17 -7.52
CA PRO A 205 15.42 -12.58 -7.42
C PRO A 205 14.34 -13.62 -7.79
N PRO A 206 13.17 -13.60 -7.16
CA PRO A 206 12.03 -14.43 -7.56
C PRO A 206 11.38 -13.89 -8.85
N ALA A 207 10.89 -14.80 -9.71
CA ALA A 207 10.11 -14.45 -10.89
C ALA A 207 8.65 -14.19 -10.48
N ILE A 208 8.31 -12.93 -10.27
CA ILE A 208 7.00 -12.54 -9.77
C ILE A 208 6.11 -12.01 -10.89
N SER A 209 5.11 -12.80 -11.31
CA SER A 209 4.10 -12.29 -12.23
C SER A 209 3.29 -11.17 -11.59
N MET A 210 3.05 -10.11 -12.35
CA MET A 210 2.34 -8.92 -11.88
C MET A 210 0.90 -8.82 -12.42
N PHE A 211 0.46 -9.77 -13.24
CA PHE A 211 -0.95 -9.90 -13.60
C PHE A 211 -1.82 -9.99 -12.34
N CYS A 212 -2.90 -9.21 -12.29
CA CYS A 212 -3.83 -9.19 -11.17
C CYS A 212 -3.24 -8.81 -9.80
N ARG A 213 -1.99 -8.34 -9.71
CA ARG A 213 -1.48 -7.78 -8.46
C ARG A 213 -2.31 -6.58 -8.05
N PHE A 214 -2.41 -6.39 -6.73
CA PHE A 214 -3.25 -5.37 -6.09
C PHE A 214 -4.77 -5.56 -6.24
N THR A 215 -5.22 -6.72 -6.75
CA THR A 215 -6.63 -7.14 -6.68
C THR A 215 -6.89 -7.97 -5.41
N GLU A 216 -8.15 -8.36 -5.15
CA GLU A 216 -8.50 -9.30 -4.06
C GLU A 216 -7.77 -10.66 -4.19
N VAL A 217 -7.40 -11.04 -5.40
CA VAL A 217 -6.60 -12.24 -5.70
C VAL A 217 -5.14 -11.80 -5.88
N ASN A 218 -4.51 -11.35 -4.79
CA ASN A 218 -3.13 -10.92 -4.83
C ASN A 218 -2.19 -12.13 -4.69
N PRO A 219 -1.42 -12.51 -5.72
CA PRO A 219 -0.40 -13.56 -5.57
C PRO A 219 0.63 -13.10 -4.52
N GLU A 220 1.01 -14.05 -3.67
CA GLU A 220 1.75 -13.88 -2.43
C GLU A 220 2.71 -12.66 -2.41
N ASN A 221 2.40 -11.67 -1.56
CA ASN A 221 3.28 -10.52 -1.29
C ASN A 221 4.58 -10.91 -0.57
N GLY A 222 4.68 -12.16 -0.10
CA GLY A 222 5.80 -12.64 0.70
C GLY A 222 7.12 -12.72 -0.07
N GLU A 223 7.11 -13.14 -1.34
CA GLU A 223 8.36 -13.45 -2.06
C GLU A 223 9.25 -12.23 -2.28
N ALA A 224 8.69 -11.09 -2.71
CA ALA A 224 9.46 -9.86 -2.88
C ALA A 224 10.00 -9.35 -1.53
N TYR A 225 9.21 -9.50 -0.46
CA TYR A 225 9.62 -9.10 0.88
C TYR A 225 10.77 -9.96 1.41
N GLU A 226 10.68 -11.29 1.29
CA GLU A 226 11.74 -12.21 1.69
C GLU A 226 13.02 -11.97 0.89
N PHE A 227 12.91 -11.73 -0.42
CA PHE A 227 14.06 -11.33 -1.24
C PHE A 227 14.71 -10.03 -0.73
N THR A 228 13.92 -8.98 -0.49
CA THR A 228 14.45 -7.72 0.06
C THR A 228 15.15 -7.97 1.38
N LYS A 229 14.55 -8.73 2.30
CA LYS A 229 15.11 -9.06 3.61
C LYS A 229 16.44 -9.82 3.48
N GLU A 230 16.47 -10.90 2.70
CA GLU A 230 17.67 -11.71 2.50
C GLU A 230 18.80 -10.90 1.86
N PHE A 231 18.47 -10.06 0.86
CA PHE A 231 19.42 -9.18 0.20
C PHE A 231 20.04 -8.17 1.17
N ILE A 232 19.22 -7.47 1.96
CA ILE A 232 19.69 -6.35 2.79
C ILE A 232 20.35 -6.81 4.10
N SER A 233 19.99 -7.99 4.63
CA SER A 233 20.46 -8.49 5.93
C SER A 233 21.96 -8.31 6.17
N PRO A 234 22.88 -8.75 5.29
CA PRO A 234 24.33 -8.62 5.56
C PRO A 234 24.81 -7.15 5.60
N TYR A 235 24.09 -6.23 4.96
CA TYR A 235 24.38 -4.79 5.03
C TYR A 235 23.76 -4.16 6.27
N GLU A 236 22.52 -4.52 6.61
CA GLU A 236 21.82 -4.03 7.79
C GLU A 236 22.54 -4.42 9.08
N ASP A 237 23.15 -5.61 9.15
CA ASP A 237 23.96 -6.02 10.30
C ASP A 237 25.07 -5.01 10.60
N ILE A 238 25.81 -4.58 9.56
CA ILE A 238 26.88 -3.59 9.70
C ILE A 238 26.32 -2.19 9.96
N LEU A 239 25.28 -1.79 9.23
CA LEU A 239 24.66 -0.46 9.37
C LEU A 239 24.08 -0.27 10.77
N ASN A 240 23.38 -1.27 11.30
CA ASN A 240 22.73 -1.21 12.61
C ASN A 240 23.77 -1.15 13.74
N VAL A 241 24.80 -2.00 13.69
CA VAL A 241 25.90 -1.98 14.68
C VAL A 241 26.64 -0.64 14.64
N LEU A 242 27.00 -0.14 13.46
CA LEU A 242 27.74 1.12 13.36
C LEU A 242 26.87 2.34 13.77
N ALA A 243 25.62 2.41 13.32
CA ALA A 243 24.72 3.50 13.70
C ALA A 243 24.44 3.51 15.21
N SER A 244 24.28 2.32 15.80
CA SER A 244 24.04 2.17 17.23
C SER A 244 25.21 2.64 18.09
N THR A 245 26.44 2.26 17.74
CA THR A 245 27.64 2.61 18.49
C THR A 245 27.99 4.09 18.34
N ILE A 246 27.79 4.68 17.15
CA ILE A 246 27.86 6.14 16.95
C ILE A 246 26.90 6.86 17.90
N LYS A 247 25.62 6.46 17.88
CA LYS A 247 24.59 7.11 18.69
C LYS A 247 24.91 7.00 20.17
N THR A 248 25.30 5.81 20.61
CA THR A 248 25.66 5.51 22.00
C THR A 248 26.86 6.35 22.46
N PHE A 249 27.90 6.43 21.63
CA PHE A 249 29.10 7.21 21.94
C PHE A 249 28.78 8.72 22.03
N GLN A 250 27.94 9.25 21.14
CA GLN A 250 27.42 10.63 21.23
C GLN A 250 26.59 10.87 22.49
N LEU A 251 25.70 9.93 22.86
CA LEU A 251 24.87 10.06 24.06
C LEU A 251 25.68 10.13 25.36
N LEU A 252 26.89 9.57 25.37
CA LEU A 252 27.81 9.61 26.51
C LEU A 252 28.79 10.80 26.45
N GLY A 253 28.67 11.68 25.46
CA GLY A 253 29.38 12.95 25.40
C GLY A 253 30.44 13.09 24.30
N ALA A 254 30.55 12.13 23.37
CA ALA A 254 31.36 12.32 22.17
C ALA A 254 30.76 13.42 21.28
N ASN A 255 31.62 14.22 20.66
CA ASN A 255 31.17 15.25 19.73
C ASN A 255 31.11 14.70 18.29
N ASP A 256 30.53 15.47 17.37
CA ASP A 256 30.36 15.03 15.97
C ASP A 256 31.68 14.74 15.24
N GLN A 257 32.79 15.38 15.62
CA GLN A 257 34.10 15.10 15.02
C GLN A 257 34.61 13.71 15.39
N ASP A 258 34.28 13.23 16.59
CA ASP A 258 34.70 11.90 17.07
C ASP A 258 34.03 10.76 16.26
N VAL A 259 32.84 11.01 15.71
CA VAL A 259 32.01 10.01 15.01
C VAL A 259 31.86 10.24 13.50
N ASN A 260 32.46 11.30 12.95
CA ASN A 260 32.32 11.65 11.53
C ASN A 260 32.79 10.53 10.57
N GLU A 261 33.85 9.80 10.95
CA GLU A 261 34.29 8.63 10.20
C GLU A 261 33.19 7.55 10.14
N GLY A 262 32.51 7.29 11.26
CA GLY A 262 31.39 6.36 11.32
C GLY A 262 30.25 6.74 10.38
N TYR A 263 29.84 8.01 10.35
CA TYR A 263 28.80 8.47 9.41
C TYR A 263 29.21 8.30 7.94
N THR A 264 30.48 8.58 7.63
CA THR A 264 31.03 8.36 6.29
C THR A 264 30.97 6.87 5.91
N LEU A 265 31.32 5.98 6.82
CA LEU A 265 31.29 4.53 6.61
C LEU A 265 29.85 3.99 6.49
N LEU A 266 28.89 4.51 7.27
CA LEU A 266 27.46 4.17 7.12
C LEU A 266 26.99 4.43 5.68
N LEU A 267 27.27 5.63 5.16
CA LEU A 267 26.91 5.97 3.79
C LEU A 267 27.60 5.05 2.78
N GLN A 268 28.89 4.75 2.96
CA GLN A 268 29.63 3.85 2.07
C GLN A 268 29.08 2.42 2.07
N VAL A 269 28.65 1.89 3.22
CA VAL A 269 28.00 0.57 3.30
C VAL A 269 26.66 0.59 2.56
N ALA A 270 25.84 1.62 2.75
CA ALA A 270 24.56 1.76 2.05
C ALA A 270 24.75 1.92 0.53
N GLN A 271 25.71 2.72 0.08
CA GLN A 271 26.07 2.87 -1.34
C GLN A 271 26.62 1.57 -1.94
N LYS A 272 27.29 0.74 -1.14
CA LYS A 272 27.73 -0.58 -1.56
C LYS A 272 26.55 -1.53 -1.78
N ALA A 273 25.55 -1.52 -0.91
CA ALA A 273 24.29 -2.23 -1.14
C ALA A 273 23.60 -1.73 -2.42
N GLU A 274 23.53 -0.42 -2.59
CA GLU A 274 22.92 0.22 -3.77
C GLU A 274 23.59 -0.25 -5.06
N LYS A 275 24.92 -0.16 -5.14
CA LYS A 275 25.66 -0.68 -6.29
C LYS A 275 25.39 -2.17 -6.52
N SER A 276 25.34 -2.96 -5.46
CA SER A 276 25.15 -4.41 -5.53
C SER A 276 23.76 -4.83 -6.03
N ILE A 277 22.71 -4.01 -5.84
CA ILE A 277 21.38 -4.28 -6.41
C ILE A 277 21.26 -3.73 -7.84
N MET A 278 21.97 -2.63 -8.15
CA MET A 278 21.94 -1.99 -9.47
C MET A 278 22.66 -2.81 -10.55
N ASP A 279 23.82 -3.38 -10.23
CA ASP A 279 24.61 -4.19 -11.17
C ASP A 279 23.83 -5.39 -11.77
N PRO A 280 23.16 -6.25 -10.97
CA PRO A 280 22.34 -7.33 -11.51
C PRO A 280 21.00 -6.84 -12.08
N GLY A 281 20.42 -5.74 -11.57
CA GLY A 281 19.15 -5.23 -12.10
C GLY A 281 19.19 -4.97 -13.61
N GLY A 282 20.33 -4.51 -14.12
CA GLY A 282 20.56 -4.36 -15.56
C GLY A 282 20.40 -5.65 -16.37
N THR A 283 20.73 -6.82 -15.83
CA THR A 283 20.62 -8.10 -16.57
C THR A 283 19.17 -8.52 -16.79
N TYR A 284 18.27 -8.14 -15.87
CA TYR A 284 16.85 -8.48 -15.92
C TYR A 284 16.03 -7.55 -16.82
N THR A 285 16.62 -6.43 -17.31
CA THR A 285 15.96 -5.48 -18.24
C THR A 285 15.71 -6.00 -19.65
N SER A 286 16.16 -7.22 -19.94
CA SER A 286 15.95 -7.88 -21.23
C SER A 286 15.03 -9.09 -21.16
N GLU A 287 14.55 -9.45 -19.96
CA GLU A 287 13.71 -10.60 -19.75
C GLU A 287 12.26 -10.34 -20.15
N THR A 288 11.59 -11.37 -20.64
CA THR A 288 10.18 -11.30 -21.06
C THR A 288 9.48 -12.59 -20.61
N PRO A 289 8.57 -12.55 -19.62
CA PRO A 289 8.12 -11.36 -18.89
C PRO A 289 9.20 -10.77 -17.96
N PRO A 290 9.14 -9.46 -17.62
CA PRO A 290 10.11 -8.78 -16.76
C PRO A 290 9.88 -9.05 -15.26
N ASP A 291 9.49 -10.28 -14.92
CA ASP A 291 8.91 -10.63 -13.62
C ASP A 291 9.92 -10.59 -12.46
N HIS A 292 11.22 -10.70 -12.74
CA HIS A 292 12.28 -10.56 -11.72
C HIS A 292 12.53 -9.11 -11.31
N LEU A 293 12.27 -8.14 -12.20
CA LEU A 293 12.58 -6.73 -11.92
C LEU A 293 11.76 -6.18 -10.77
N TYR A 294 10.56 -6.70 -10.51
CA TYR A 294 9.70 -6.22 -9.45
C TYR A 294 10.38 -6.31 -8.06
N ALA A 295 10.91 -7.48 -7.70
CA ALA A 295 11.60 -7.66 -6.42
C ALA A 295 12.89 -6.82 -6.33
N ILE A 296 13.59 -6.65 -7.45
CA ILE A 296 14.79 -5.80 -7.56
C ILE A 296 14.44 -4.35 -7.31
N ILE A 297 13.38 -3.82 -7.94
CA ILE A 297 12.95 -2.42 -7.78
C ILE A 297 12.54 -2.14 -6.34
N GLN A 298 11.74 -3.01 -5.71
CA GLN A 298 11.33 -2.82 -4.31
C GLN A 298 12.54 -2.76 -3.36
N THR A 299 13.51 -3.65 -3.58
CA THR A 299 14.77 -3.69 -2.82
C THR A 299 15.62 -2.44 -3.09
N ALA A 300 15.73 -2.01 -4.35
CA ALA A 300 16.47 -0.83 -4.75
C ALA A 300 15.87 0.46 -4.17
N LEU A 301 14.54 0.60 -4.16
CA LEU A 301 13.86 1.73 -3.51
C LEU A 301 14.07 1.73 -1.99
N HIS A 302 14.06 0.56 -1.35
CA HIS A 302 14.39 0.44 0.07
C HIS A 302 15.80 0.97 0.35
N ILE A 303 16.78 0.56 -0.45
CA ILE A 303 18.19 0.96 -0.29
C ILE A 303 18.39 2.44 -0.62
N ALA A 304 17.80 2.94 -1.71
CA ALA A 304 17.87 4.36 -2.08
C ALA A 304 17.33 5.24 -0.95
N LYS A 305 16.21 4.86 -0.32
CA LYS A 305 15.70 5.56 0.87
C LYS A 305 16.73 5.60 2.00
N ARG A 306 17.45 4.50 2.27
CA ARG A 306 18.53 4.46 3.28
C ARG A 306 19.68 5.39 2.92
N VAL A 307 20.14 5.36 1.66
CA VAL A 307 21.21 6.24 1.16
C VAL A 307 20.82 7.72 1.33
N ALA A 308 19.60 8.09 0.92
CA ALA A 308 19.08 9.45 1.08
C ALA A 308 18.98 9.89 2.55
N LEU A 309 18.54 9.00 3.45
CA LEU A 309 18.48 9.28 4.90
C LEU A 309 19.85 9.50 5.53
N LEU A 310 20.90 8.93 4.95
CA LEU A 310 22.30 9.13 5.35
C LEU A 310 22.96 10.32 4.61
N GLY A 311 22.20 11.10 3.85
CA GLY A 311 22.67 12.27 3.13
C GLY A 311 23.35 11.96 1.79
N GLY A 312 23.21 10.74 1.26
CA GLY A 312 23.71 10.36 -0.05
C GLY A 312 22.84 10.87 -1.21
N ASP A 313 23.45 11.02 -2.38
CA ASP A 313 22.74 11.31 -3.63
C ASP A 313 22.22 10.03 -4.26
N THR A 314 20.90 9.96 -4.48
CA THR A 314 20.20 8.82 -5.07
C THR A 314 19.69 9.10 -6.47
N SER A 315 20.00 10.26 -7.07
CA SER A 315 19.45 10.70 -8.35
C SER A 315 19.70 9.71 -9.49
N ALA A 316 20.93 9.19 -9.58
CA ALA A 316 21.29 8.18 -10.59
C ALA A 316 20.49 6.88 -10.41
N SER A 317 20.44 6.37 -9.19
CA SER A 317 19.69 5.16 -8.83
C SER A 317 18.20 5.29 -9.10
N LEU A 318 17.59 6.41 -8.70
CA LEU A 318 16.18 6.68 -8.96
C LEU A 318 15.91 6.76 -10.47
N THR A 319 16.79 7.38 -11.25
CA THR A 319 16.67 7.41 -12.72
C THR A 319 16.69 5.99 -13.31
N THR A 320 17.59 5.13 -12.84
CA THR A 320 17.65 3.73 -13.27
C THR A 320 16.41 2.94 -12.85
N ILE A 321 15.94 3.10 -11.61
CA ILE A 321 14.71 2.46 -11.12
C ILE A 321 13.50 2.89 -11.95
N THR A 322 13.37 4.19 -12.25
CA THR A 322 12.31 4.72 -13.13
C THR A 322 12.34 4.03 -14.48
N ALA A 323 13.52 3.88 -15.10
CA ALA A 323 13.64 3.19 -16.39
C ALA A 323 13.21 1.71 -16.33
N TRP A 324 13.45 1.02 -15.21
CA TRP A 324 12.98 -0.34 -15.01
C TRP A 324 11.46 -0.40 -14.84
N GLU A 325 10.87 0.50 -14.06
CA GLU A 325 9.41 0.61 -13.90
C GLU A 325 8.74 0.93 -15.24
N GLU A 326 9.32 1.82 -16.04
CA GLU A 326 8.86 2.12 -17.40
C GLU A 326 8.92 0.89 -18.31
N TYR A 327 9.98 0.08 -18.21
CA TYR A 327 10.10 -1.16 -18.97
C TYR A 327 9.01 -2.17 -18.61
N ILE A 328 8.77 -2.40 -17.30
CA ILE A 328 7.67 -3.25 -16.82
C ILE A 328 6.32 -2.72 -17.31
N ARG A 329 6.06 -1.42 -17.11
CA ARG A 329 4.82 -0.76 -17.56
C ARG A 329 4.60 -0.97 -19.06
N ASN A 330 5.63 -0.76 -19.87
CA ASN A 330 5.55 -0.90 -21.33
C ASN A 330 5.28 -2.35 -21.76
N TYR A 331 5.89 -3.34 -21.09
CA TYR A 331 5.59 -4.74 -21.33
C TYR A 331 4.12 -5.07 -21.04
N TYR A 332 3.60 -4.67 -19.88
CA TYR A 332 2.21 -4.97 -19.53
C TYR A 332 1.22 -4.17 -20.40
N LEU A 333 1.55 -2.94 -20.79
CA LEU A 333 0.77 -2.18 -21.76
C LEU A 333 0.73 -2.86 -23.14
N ASP A 334 1.84 -3.46 -23.58
CA ASP A 334 1.87 -4.29 -24.79
C ASP A 334 0.98 -5.54 -24.64
N GLN A 335 1.02 -6.21 -23.48
CA GLN A 335 0.10 -7.33 -23.21
C GLN A 335 -1.38 -6.88 -23.26
N LEU A 336 -1.69 -5.69 -22.75
CA LEU A 336 -3.03 -5.14 -22.84
C LEU A 336 -3.42 -4.86 -24.31
N LYS A 337 -2.61 -4.09 -25.04
CA LYS A 337 -2.94 -3.64 -26.41
C LYS A 337 -2.92 -4.76 -27.44
N ASN A 338 -1.85 -5.55 -27.46
CA ASN A 338 -1.53 -6.45 -28.56
C ASN A 338 -1.89 -7.91 -28.26
N THR A 339 -1.90 -8.31 -26.99
CA THR A 339 -2.30 -9.68 -26.60
C THR A 339 -3.66 -9.73 -25.94
N HIS A 340 -4.33 -8.59 -25.75
CA HIS A 340 -5.65 -8.48 -25.13
C HIS A 340 -5.71 -9.17 -23.74
N ASP A 341 -4.62 -9.09 -22.96
CA ASP A 341 -4.57 -9.64 -21.61
C ASP A 341 -4.97 -8.59 -20.56
N TYR A 342 -6.28 -8.43 -20.36
CA TYR A 342 -6.88 -7.41 -19.49
C TYR A 342 -6.46 -7.50 -18.02
N ARG A 343 -5.92 -8.64 -17.60
CA ARG A 343 -5.33 -8.83 -16.26
C ARG A 343 -4.14 -7.90 -16.01
N ALA A 344 -3.56 -7.32 -17.06
CA ALA A 344 -2.47 -6.35 -16.99
C ALA A 344 -2.91 -4.96 -16.54
N PHE A 345 -4.17 -4.57 -16.75
CA PHE A 345 -4.59 -3.19 -16.52
C PHE A 345 -4.38 -2.68 -15.09
N PRO A 346 -4.76 -3.43 -14.02
CA PRO A 346 -4.58 -2.93 -12.66
C PRO A 346 -3.13 -2.63 -12.32
N ILE A 347 -2.21 -3.47 -12.81
CA ILE A 347 -0.79 -3.26 -12.57
C ILE A 347 -0.24 -2.09 -13.38
N ILE A 348 -0.65 -1.91 -14.64
CA ILE A 348 -0.20 -0.79 -15.48
C ILE A 348 -0.53 0.56 -14.81
N ILE A 349 -1.72 0.71 -14.24
CA ILE A 349 -2.11 1.95 -13.53
C ILE A 349 -1.26 2.18 -12.28
N THR A 350 -0.91 1.10 -11.56
CA THR A 350 -0.05 1.20 -10.37
C THR A 350 1.37 1.61 -10.77
N LEU A 351 1.93 0.97 -11.79
CA LEU A 351 3.24 1.28 -12.34
C LEU A 351 3.30 2.72 -12.87
N GLU A 352 2.25 3.18 -13.55
CA GLU A 352 2.16 4.55 -14.05
C GLU A 352 2.30 5.59 -12.94
N LYS A 353 1.59 5.39 -11.82
CA LYS A 353 1.72 6.25 -10.64
C LYS A 353 3.13 6.23 -10.06
N TRP A 354 3.76 5.06 -10.01
CA TRP A 354 5.13 4.94 -9.50
C TRP A 354 6.14 5.63 -10.41
N VAL A 355 6.04 5.42 -11.72
CA VAL A 355 6.87 6.11 -12.72
C VAL A 355 6.71 7.63 -12.56
N GLU A 356 5.48 8.15 -12.46
CA GLU A 356 5.24 9.59 -12.28
C GLU A 356 5.81 10.12 -10.95
N LEU A 357 5.63 9.39 -9.84
CA LEU A 357 6.21 9.75 -8.53
C LEU A 357 7.74 9.78 -8.55
N LEU A 358 8.36 8.94 -9.37
CA LEU A 358 9.81 8.87 -9.57
C LEU A 358 10.30 9.84 -10.68
N GLY A 359 9.41 10.66 -11.25
CA GLY A 359 9.73 11.68 -12.24
C GLY A 359 9.89 11.19 -13.68
N GLY A 360 9.35 10.00 -14.01
CA GLY A 360 9.33 9.46 -15.37
C GLY A 360 8.23 10.03 -16.26
N GLU A 361 8.12 9.50 -17.48
CA GLU A 361 7.14 9.98 -18.47
C GLU A 361 5.72 9.56 -18.09
N ASN A 362 4.79 10.53 -18.02
CA ASN A 362 3.37 10.27 -17.83
C ASN A 362 2.75 9.71 -19.13
N ARG A 363 2.30 8.46 -19.08
CA ARG A 363 1.63 7.73 -20.16
C ARG A 363 0.19 7.38 -19.84
N LEU A 364 -0.44 8.07 -18.88
CA LEU A 364 -1.83 7.82 -18.51
C LEU A 364 -2.74 7.87 -19.74
N ALA A 365 -2.59 8.86 -20.62
CA ALA A 365 -3.39 8.98 -21.84
C ALA A 365 -3.27 7.74 -22.76
N ASP A 366 -2.07 7.16 -22.92
CA ASP A 366 -1.84 5.96 -23.73
C ASP A 366 -2.44 4.71 -23.09
N ILE A 367 -2.47 4.65 -21.76
CA ILE A 367 -3.08 3.56 -20.99
C ILE A 367 -4.60 3.64 -21.11
N MET A 368 -5.15 4.85 -21.05
CA MET A 368 -6.58 5.09 -21.27
C MET A 368 -6.98 4.75 -22.71
N SER A 369 -6.16 5.10 -23.70
CA SER A 369 -6.40 4.73 -25.10
C SER A 369 -6.27 3.23 -25.35
N ALA A 370 -5.50 2.51 -24.51
CA ALA A 370 -5.42 1.06 -24.52
C ALA A 370 -6.68 0.37 -23.99
N MET A 371 -7.61 1.11 -23.37
CA MET A 371 -8.85 0.59 -22.80
C MET A 371 -10.07 1.08 -23.58
N THR A 372 -9.93 1.22 -24.89
CA THR A 372 -11.04 1.60 -25.77
C THR A 372 -11.78 0.37 -26.29
N PHE A 373 -13.07 0.30 -25.98
CA PHE A 373 -13.96 -0.76 -26.44
C PHE A 373 -14.95 -0.22 -27.45
N GLU A 374 -15.24 -1.02 -28.45
CA GLU A 374 -16.41 -0.90 -29.29
C GLU A 374 -17.48 -1.86 -28.76
N VAL A 375 -18.59 -1.31 -28.27
CA VAL A 375 -19.76 -2.13 -27.91
C VAL A 375 -20.75 -2.06 -29.05
N VAL A 376 -21.08 -3.22 -29.61
CA VAL A 376 -22.12 -3.41 -30.63
C VAL A 376 -23.31 -4.10 -29.98
N VAL A 377 -24.41 -3.36 -29.84
CA VAL A 377 -25.69 -3.93 -29.42
C VAL A 377 -26.56 -4.07 -30.66
N ASP A 378 -26.90 -5.30 -31.04
CA ASP A 378 -27.87 -5.59 -32.11
C ASP A 378 -29.17 -6.08 -31.47
N THR A 379 -30.20 -5.22 -31.48
CA THR A 379 -31.51 -5.55 -30.91
C THR A 379 -32.51 -5.79 -32.03
N SER A 380 -33.24 -6.91 -31.99
CA SER A 380 -34.43 -7.09 -32.82
C SER A 380 -35.65 -7.44 -31.99
N PHE A 381 -36.78 -6.85 -32.32
CA PHE A 381 -38.06 -7.18 -31.72
C PHE A 381 -39.10 -7.36 -32.81
N ASN A 382 -39.95 -8.37 -32.62
CA ASN A 382 -41.16 -8.55 -33.39
C ASN A 382 -42.31 -8.59 -32.40
N ALA A 383 -43.10 -7.52 -32.42
CA ALA A 383 -44.26 -7.37 -31.56
C ALA A 383 -45.51 -7.27 -32.42
N THR A 384 -46.52 -8.02 -32.03
CA THR A 384 -47.86 -7.88 -32.58
C THR A 384 -48.72 -7.26 -31.51
N TRP A 385 -49.24 -6.06 -31.79
CA TRP A 385 -50.26 -5.43 -30.96
C TRP A 385 -51.60 -5.43 -31.67
N THR A 386 -52.64 -5.61 -30.88
CA THR A 386 -54.01 -5.52 -31.37
C THR A 386 -54.59 -4.21 -30.84
N ASP A 387 -54.53 -3.17 -31.67
CA ASP A 387 -55.34 -1.98 -31.39
C ASP A 387 -56.80 -2.25 -31.80
N SER A 388 -57.68 -1.28 -31.55
CA SER A 388 -59.09 -1.36 -31.94
C SER A 388 -59.35 -1.48 -33.46
N GLN A 389 -58.32 -1.40 -34.32
CA GLN A 389 -58.43 -1.38 -35.78
C GLN A 389 -57.80 -2.62 -36.45
N GLY A 390 -57.05 -3.44 -35.73
CA GLY A 390 -56.56 -4.74 -36.18
C GLY A 390 -55.12 -4.72 -36.67
N LYS A 391 -54.24 -5.36 -35.88
CA LYS A 391 -52.83 -5.71 -36.10
C LYS A 391 -51.94 -4.65 -36.75
N ALA A 392 -51.05 -4.07 -35.95
CA ALA A 392 -49.78 -3.55 -36.47
C ALA A 392 -48.60 -4.43 -36.04
N GLN A 393 -47.67 -4.62 -36.97
CA GLN A 393 -46.41 -5.32 -36.79
C GLN A 393 -45.29 -4.28 -36.93
N ALA A 394 -44.39 -4.19 -35.95
CA ALA A 394 -43.10 -3.56 -36.16
C ALA A 394 -41.97 -4.57 -35.98
N THR A 395 -40.95 -4.41 -36.82
CA THR A 395 -39.72 -5.19 -36.83
C THR A 395 -38.53 -4.25 -36.92
N GLY A 396 -37.91 -3.89 -35.79
CA GLY A 396 -36.71 -3.06 -35.77
C GLY A 396 -35.42 -3.88 -35.67
N SER A 397 -34.31 -3.32 -36.16
CA SER A 397 -32.94 -3.74 -35.81
C SER A 397 -32.12 -2.50 -35.46
N VAL A 398 -31.65 -2.35 -34.23
CA VAL A 398 -30.82 -1.21 -33.82
C VAL A 398 -29.41 -1.70 -33.57
N THR A 399 -28.43 -1.14 -34.31
CA THR A 399 -27.00 -1.29 -34.03
C THR A 399 -26.50 -0.01 -33.37
N GLN A 400 -25.99 -0.09 -32.15
CA GLN A 400 -25.36 1.05 -31.47
C GLN A 400 -23.85 0.80 -31.40
N HIS A 401 -23.04 1.81 -31.75
CA HIS A 401 -21.61 1.83 -31.52
C HIS A 401 -21.30 2.84 -30.42
N ALA A 402 -20.49 2.45 -29.46
CA ALA A 402 -20.01 3.33 -28.41
C ALA A 402 -18.49 3.47 -28.44
N ASP A 403 -17.98 4.71 -28.30
CA ASP A 403 -16.55 5.01 -28.15
C ASP A 403 -16.32 5.50 -26.71
N VAL A 404 -15.49 4.81 -25.94
CA VAL A 404 -15.32 5.07 -24.50
C VAL A 404 -14.36 6.24 -24.20
N LYS A 405 -14.30 7.24 -25.09
CA LYS A 405 -13.36 8.37 -24.96
C LYS A 405 -13.53 9.20 -23.69
N GLU A 406 -14.69 9.16 -23.03
CA GLU A 406 -14.98 9.94 -21.81
C GLU A 406 -14.53 9.27 -20.50
N LEU A 407 -13.85 8.10 -20.57
CA LEU A 407 -13.32 7.35 -19.42
C LEU A 407 -12.26 8.16 -18.62
N THR A 408 -11.70 9.24 -19.19
CA THR A 408 -10.66 10.09 -18.59
C THR A 408 -11.08 10.86 -17.34
N ASP A 409 -12.37 11.14 -17.16
CA ASP A 409 -12.83 11.98 -16.05
C ASP A 409 -13.18 11.18 -14.78
N GLU A 410 -13.55 9.90 -14.92
CA GLU A 410 -13.94 9.04 -13.78
C GLU A 410 -12.78 8.26 -13.14
N LEU A 411 -11.70 7.97 -13.87
CA LEU A 411 -10.55 7.22 -13.31
C LEU A 411 -9.56 8.06 -12.48
N ARG A 412 -9.87 9.33 -12.21
CA ARG A 412 -9.03 10.19 -11.35
C ARG A 412 -9.13 9.84 -9.87
N SER A 413 -10.10 9.03 -9.46
CA SER A 413 -10.22 8.53 -8.09
C SER A 413 -9.85 7.04 -8.01
N PRO A 414 -8.92 6.64 -7.12
CA PRO A 414 -8.61 5.23 -6.87
C PRO A 414 -9.83 4.35 -6.58
N ASP A 415 -10.88 4.91 -5.98
CA ASP A 415 -12.09 4.18 -5.59
C ASP A 415 -12.94 3.75 -6.79
N PHE A 416 -12.72 4.33 -7.98
CA PHE A 416 -13.46 4.01 -9.20
C PHE A 416 -12.82 2.88 -10.01
N LEU A 417 -11.51 2.65 -9.86
CA LEU A 417 -10.79 1.57 -10.54
C LEU A 417 -11.16 0.17 -10.01
N TRP A 418 -11.75 0.11 -8.82
CA TRP A 418 -11.96 -1.15 -8.08
C TRP A 418 -13.43 -1.50 -7.86
N GLY A 419 -14.32 -1.00 -8.72
CA GLY A 419 -15.73 -1.34 -8.62
C GLY A 419 -16.30 -0.95 -7.25
N SER A 420 -16.21 0.33 -6.89
CA SER A 420 -17.08 0.83 -5.83
C SER A 420 -18.53 0.43 -6.16
N PRO A 421 -19.27 -0.21 -5.24
CA PRO A 421 -20.65 -0.65 -5.46
C PRO A 421 -21.61 0.51 -5.78
N THR A 422 -21.14 1.76 -5.74
CA THR A 422 -21.93 2.97 -6.00
C THR A 422 -21.44 3.84 -7.16
N GLY A 423 -20.36 3.51 -7.90
CA GLY A 423 -19.65 4.57 -8.65
C GLY A 423 -19.18 4.37 -10.10
N GLY A 424 -18.75 3.19 -10.56
CA GLY A 424 -18.05 3.07 -11.85
C GLY A 424 -18.96 2.94 -13.07
N ASN A 425 -19.73 3.97 -13.43
CA ASN A 425 -20.66 3.92 -14.56
C ASN A 425 -20.04 4.52 -15.82
N MET A 426 -19.38 3.72 -16.67
CA MET A 426 -18.84 4.23 -17.95
C MET A 426 -19.98 4.64 -18.90
N VAL A 427 -20.19 5.94 -19.14
CA VAL A 427 -21.24 6.43 -20.05
C VAL A 427 -20.79 6.30 -21.50
N LEU A 428 -21.63 5.66 -22.31
CA LEU A 428 -21.37 5.41 -23.72
C LEU A 428 -22.28 6.27 -24.62
N THR A 429 -21.69 6.96 -25.61
CA THR A 429 -22.43 7.78 -26.59
C THR A 429 -22.70 6.99 -27.87
N SER A 430 -23.97 6.88 -28.27
CA SER A 430 -24.36 6.24 -29.54
C SER A 430 -24.13 7.18 -30.72
N THR A 431 -23.55 6.64 -31.80
CA THR A 431 -23.25 7.38 -33.04
C THR A 431 -24.36 7.33 -34.09
N GLY A 432 -25.40 6.50 -33.91
CA GLY A 432 -26.54 6.40 -34.83
C GLY A 432 -27.30 5.07 -34.73
N GLY A 433 -28.39 4.93 -35.50
CA GLY A 433 -29.15 3.69 -35.64
C GLY A 433 -30.30 3.85 -36.65
N SER A 434 -31.00 2.78 -37.01
CA SER A 434 -32.22 2.89 -37.83
C SER A 434 -33.25 1.87 -37.36
N PHE A 435 -34.54 2.12 -37.56
CA PHE A 435 -35.58 1.10 -37.40
C PHE A 435 -36.51 1.10 -38.61
N THR A 436 -37.11 -0.04 -38.94
CA THR A 436 -38.07 -0.11 -40.05
C THR A 436 -39.42 -0.58 -39.49
N ASP A 437 -40.47 0.15 -39.77
CA ASP A 437 -41.84 -0.26 -39.46
C ASP A 437 -42.65 -0.44 -40.77
N SER A 438 -43.95 -0.67 -40.65
CA SER A 438 -44.85 -0.76 -41.80
C SER A 438 -44.93 0.54 -42.65
N GLY A 439 -44.43 1.67 -42.12
CA GLY A 439 -44.35 2.97 -42.77
C GLY A 439 -42.99 3.32 -43.38
N GLY A 440 -41.93 2.55 -43.12
CA GLY A 440 -40.61 2.71 -43.74
C GLY A 440 -39.44 2.71 -42.74
N THR A 441 -38.22 2.92 -43.24
CA THR A 441 -37.01 3.00 -42.40
C THR A 441 -36.83 4.41 -41.83
N VAL A 442 -36.88 4.54 -40.51
CA VAL A 442 -36.57 5.75 -39.77
C VAL A 442 -35.11 5.71 -39.32
N GLN A 443 -34.35 6.77 -39.63
CA GLN A 443 -32.97 6.95 -39.16
C GLN A 443 -32.99 7.64 -37.79
N LEU A 444 -32.31 7.05 -36.81
CA LEU A 444 -32.09 7.64 -35.49
C LEU A 444 -30.90 8.61 -35.61
N ALA A 445 -31.16 9.91 -35.54
CA ALA A 445 -30.11 10.92 -35.54
C ALA A 445 -29.40 10.92 -34.17
N GLY A 446 -28.08 10.73 -34.18
CA GLY A 446 -27.26 10.61 -32.98
C GLY A 446 -27.42 11.76 -31.97
N GLN A 447 -27.16 11.41 -30.71
CA GLN A 447 -27.11 12.22 -29.48
C GLN A 447 -28.40 12.65 -28.76
N LYS A 448 -29.60 12.65 -29.34
CA LYS A 448 -30.82 13.07 -28.58
C LYS A 448 -31.72 11.96 -28.05
N ASP A 449 -31.69 10.77 -28.65
CA ASP A 449 -32.72 9.75 -28.43
C ASP A 449 -32.18 8.38 -28.01
N THR A 450 -30.88 8.27 -27.70
CA THR A 450 -30.23 6.97 -27.53
C THR A 450 -29.97 6.65 -26.07
N SER A 451 -30.33 5.42 -25.71
CA SER A 451 -30.04 4.74 -24.47
C SER A 451 -28.67 5.06 -23.89
N SER A 452 -28.62 5.37 -22.60
CA SER A 452 -27.37 5.33 -21.86
C SER A 452 -26.98 3.86 -21.66
N LEU A 453 -25.78 3.52 -22.10
CA LEU A 453 -25.18 2.20 -21.98
C LEU A 453 -24.01 2.33 -21.00
N TRP A 454 -23.92 1.42 -20.04
CA TRP A 454 -22.82 1.35 -19.08
C TRP A 454 -22.22 -0.04 -19.01
N LEU A 455 -20.94 -0.09 -18.69
CA LEU A 455 -20.23 -1.31 -18.32
C LEU A 455 -19.93 -1.24 -16.83
N LEU A 456 -20.38 -2.25 -16.10
CA LEU A 456 -20.30 -2.37 -14.64
C LEU A 456 -19.54 -3.65 -14.26
N ASN A 457 -19.13 -3.75 -13.00
CA ASN A 457 -18.52 -4.94 -12.39
C ASN A 457 -17.36 -5.55 -13.21
N TRP A 458 -16.61 -4.67 -13.88
CA TRP A 458 -15.47 -5.09 -14.67
C TRP A 458 -14.31 -5.50 -13.76
N ASP A 459 -13.96 -6.77 -13.80
CA ASP A 459 -12.77 -7.29 -13.15
C ASP A 459 -12.20 -8.48 -13.95
N ALA A 460 -11.11 -8.24 -14.68
CA ALA A 460 -10.45 -9.27 -15.49
C ALA A 460 -9.80 -10.39 -14.65
N CYS A 461 -9.69 -10.20 -13.33
CA CYS A 461 -9.01 -11.07 -12.39
C CYS A 461 -10.00 -11.91 -11.56
N VAL A 462 -11.07 -11.28 -11.06
CA VAL A 462 -12.08 -11.92 -10.20
C VAL A 462 -13.27 -12.41 -11.00
N THR A 463 -14.07 -11.49 -11.55
CA THR A 463 -15.37 -11.83 -12.18
C THR A 463 -15.19 -12.42 -13.57
N LYS A 464 -14.14 -11.99 -14.29
CA LYS A 464 -13.90 -12.31 -15.71
C LYS A 464 -15.16 -12.07 -16.54
N SER A 465 -15.89 -11.00 -16.23
CA SER A 465 -17.12 -10.61 -16.90
C SER A 465 -17.27 -9.09 -16.89
N PHE A 466 -18.13 -8.59 -17.76
CA PHE A 466 -18.69 -7.24 -17.68
C PHE A 466 -20.19 -7.34 -17.49
N ASP A 467 -20.76 -6.44 -16.68
CA ASP A 467 -22.20 -6.22 -16.68
C ASP A 467 -22.52 -5.06 -17.61
N VAL A 468 -23.26 -5.32 -18.68
CA VAL A 468 -23.72 -4.32 -19.64
C VAL A 468 -25.08 -3.83 -19.17
N ARG A 469 -25.16 -2.59 -18.71
CA ARG A 469 -26.42 -1.93 -18.38
C ARG A 469 -26.90 -1.12 -19.58
N LEU A 470 -28.11 -1.38 -20.05
CA LEU A 470 -28.76 -0.65 -21.14
C LEU A 470 -30.02 0.03 -20.58
N THR A 471 -30.01 1.36 -20.48
CA THR A 471 -31.24 2.13 -20.20
C THR A 471 -31.85 2.50 -21.54
N LEU A 472 -32.89 1.79 -21.97
CA LEU A 472 -33.61 2.14 -23.18
C LEU A 472 -34.31 3.49 -23.01
N VAL A 473 -33.75 4.53 -23.61
CA VAL A 473 -34.42 5.84 -23.76
C VAL A 473 -35.37 5.73 -24.94
N ALA A 474 -36.67 5.90 -24.69
CA ALA A 474 -37.54 6.43 -25.73
C ALA A 474 -37.72 7.91 -25.47
N SER A 475 -37.61 8.71 -26.51
CA SER A 475 -38.11 10.08 -26.44
C SER A 475 -39.64 10.06 -26.54
N GLU A 476 -40.28 10.74 -25.60
CA GLU A 476 -41.64 11.23 -25.77
C GLU A 476 -41.63 12.31 -26.85
N ASN A 477 -41.93 11.94 -28.10
CA ASN A 477 -42.61 12.87 -28.99
C ASN A 477 -44.09 12.54 -28.94
N ASN A 478 -44.85 13.40 -28.27
CA ASN A 478 -46.32 13.32 -28.11
C ASN A 478 -47.11 13.32 -29.44
N GLU A 479 -46.43 13.35 -30.59
CA GLU A 479 -47.04 13.43 -31.91
C GLU A 479 -46.95 12.12 -32.73
N SER A 480 -46.23 11.07 -32.28
CA SER A 480 -45.91 9.91 -33.15
C SER A 480 -46.17 8.49 -32.62
N ASN A 481 -47.07 8.26 -31.64
CA ASN A 481 -47.40 6.90 -31.15
C ASN A 481 -46.16 6.05 -30.82
N THR A 482 -45.48 6.34 -29.72
CA THR A 482 -44.28 5.62 -29.25
C THR A 482 -44.62 4.21 -28.75
N ILE A 483 -44.22 3.19 -29.52
CA ILE A 483 -44.52 1.76 -29.27
C ILE A 483 -43.27 0.97 -28.82
N THR A 484 -42.08 1.57 -28.86
CA THR A 484 -40.79 0.87 -28.74
C THR A 484 -40.42 0.41 -27.31
N VAL A 485 -40.86 1.12 -26.25
CA VAL A 485 -40.47 0.81 -24.84
C VAL A 485 -41.28 -0.34 -24.26
N ALA A 486 -42.59 -0.39 -24.56
CA ALA A 486 -43.45 -1.43 -24.01
C ALA A 486 -43.04 -2.81 -24.53
N ALA A 487 -42.60 -2.88 -25.80
CA ALA A 487 -42.19 -4.13 -26.43
C ALA A 487 -40.88 -4.70 -25.86
N SER A 488 -39.90 -3.85 -25.53
CA SER A 488 -38.63 -4.29 -24.95
C SER A 488 -38.78 -4.71 -23.49
N ASN A 489 -39.50 -3.94 -22.66
CA ASN A 489 -39.81 -4.31 -21.27
C ASN A 489 -40.57 -5.65 -21.19
N ALA A 490 -41.50 -5.85 -22.12
CA ALA A 490 -42.25 -7.09 -22.25
C ALA A 490 -41.34 -8.27 -22.67
N ALA A 491 -40.45 -8.09 -23.64
CA ALA A 491 -39.64 -9.18 -24.18
C ALA A 491 -38.40 -9.52 -23.33
N LEU A 492 -37.87 -8.60 -22.52
CA LEU A 492 -36.62 -8.77 -21.77
C LEU A 492 -36.81 -8.66 -20.25
N LYS A 493 -38.02 -8.93 -19.75
CA LYS A 493 -38.39 -8.74 -18.33
C LYS A 493 -37.44 -9.43 -17.35
N ASP A 494 -36.92 -10.60 -17.69
CA ASP A 494 -35.99 -11.35 -16.82
C ASP A 494 -34.64 -10.65 -16.62
N TYR A 495 -34.30 -9.68 -17.48
CA TYR A 495 -33.09 -8.86 -17.43
C TYR A 495 -33.37 -7.44 -16.93
N TYR A 496 -34.63 -7.11 -16.64
CA TYR A 496 -35.03 -5.77 -16.21
C TYR A 496 -34.73 -5.57 -14.73
N TRP A 497 -33.88 -4.60 -14.43
CA TRP A 497 -33.54 -4.18 -13.09
C TRP A 497 -34.42 -3.00 -12.68
N GLU A 498 -35.51 -3.30 -11.96
CA GLU A 498 -36.54 -2.33 -11.56
C GLU A 498 -35.98 -1.13 -10.79
N GLY A 499 -34.98 -1.36 -9.93
CA GLY A 499 -34.37 -0.30 -9.11
C GLY A 499 -33.63 0.77 -9.92
N ALA A 500 -33.27 0.47 -11.17
CA ALA A 500 -32.44 1.33 -12.01
C ALA A 500 -33.08 1.65 -13.38
N ALA A 501 -34.33 1.19 -13.58
CA ALA A 501 -35.08 1.31 -14.83
C ALA A 501 -34.26 0.92 -16.08
N ALA A 502 -33.47 -0.16 -16.00
CA ALA A 502 -32.52 -0.55 -17.03
C ALA A 502 -32.46 -2.07 -17.19
N PHE A 503 -31.95 -2.53 -18.32
CA PHE A 503 -31.63 -3.94 -18.54
C PHE A 503 -30.17 -4.20 -18.19
N MET A 504 -29.88 -5.31 -17.52
CA MET A 504 -28.52 -5.72 -17.21
C MET A 504 -28.21 -7.08 -17.83
N PHE A 505 -27.03 -7.17 -18.46
CA PHE A 505 -26.55 -8.38 -19.10
C PHE A 505 -25.11 -8.67 -18.68
N THR A 506 -24.87 -9.82 -18.07
CA THR A 506 -23.50 -10.25 -17.78
C THR A 506 -22.90 -10.92 -19.01
N VAL A 507 -21.82 -10.35 -19.53
CA VAL A 507 -21.06 -10.87 -20.68
C VAL A 507 -19.73 -11.42 -20.17
N PRO A 508 -19.45 -12.72 -20.35
CA PRO A 508 -18.17 -13.30 -19.95
C PRO A 508 -17.03 -12.73 -20.80
N MET A 509 -15.90 -12.47 -20.15
CA MET A 509 -14.69 -11.99 -20.79
C MET A 509 -13.88 -13.16 -21.35
N THR A 510 -13.54 -13.07 -22.64
CA THR A 510 -12.50 -13.85 -23.27
C THR A 510 -11.19 -13.08 -23.19
N ASN A 511 -10.37 -13.42 -22.19
CA ASN A 511 -9.00 -12.95 -22.12
C ASN A 511 -8.23 -13.43 -23.35
N LYS A 512 -7.37 -12.56 -23.88
CA LYS A 512 -6.57 -12.81 -25.08
C LYS A 512 -7.36 -12.92 -26.39
N ASP A 513 -8.56 -12.33 -26.43
CA ASP A 513 -9.34 -12.15 -27.65
C ASP A 513 -9.72 -10.67 -27.79
N PRO A 514 -9.54 -10.06 -28.99
CA PRO A 514 -10.13 -8.74 -29.26
C PRO A 514 -11.65 -8.77 -29.15
N ASN A 515 -12.32 -9.87 -29.48
CA ASN A 515 -13.75 -10.05 -29.22
C ASN A 515 -13.91 -10.46 -27.76
N LEU A 516 -14.01 -9.47 -26.91
CA LEU A 516 -14.02 -9.60 -25.45
C LEU A 516 -15.15 -10.45 -24.92
N GLY A 517 -16.27 -10.46 -25.62
CA GLY A 517 -17.45 -11.14 -25.17
C GLY A 517 -18.52 -11.03 -26.22
N HIS A 518 -19.18 -12.14 -26.48
CA HIS A 518 -20.28 -12.19 -27.40
C HIS A 518 -21.37 -13.06 -26.80
N GLN A 519 -22.48 -12.44 -26.43
CA GLN A 519 -23.64 -13.15 -25.93
C GLN A 519 -24.72 -13.13 -27.00
N LYS A 520 -24.89 -14.28 -27.66
CA LYS A 520 -25.95 -14.49 -28.65
C LYS A 520 -27.28 -14.67 -27.94
N ARG A 521 -28.25 -13.86 -28.37
CA ARG A 521 -29.69 -14.06 -28.28
C ARG A 521 -30.18 -14.17 -26.84
N PHE A 522 -30.25 -13.02 -26.17
CA PHE A 522 -31.16 -12.85 -25.04
C PHE A 522 -32.59 -12.79 -25.56
N SER A 523 -33.29 -13.91 -25.57
CA SER A 523 -34.68 -13.95 -26.03
C SER A 523 -35.65 -14.06 -24.88
N GLY A 524 -36.73 -13.27 -24.94
CA GLY A 524 -37.89 -13.52 -24.11
C GLY A 524 -39.17 -13.24 -24.87
N SER A 525 -40.25 -13.80 -24.33
CA SER A 525 -41.59 -13.66 -24.83
C SER A 525 -42.48 -13.29 -23.65
N SER A 526 -43.33 -12.29 -23.80
CA SER A 526 -44.40 -12.08 -22.85
C SER A 526 -45.71 -11.78 -23.53
N SER A 527 -46.77 -12.07 -22.78
CA SER A 527 -48.13 -11.69 -23.08
C SER A 527 -48.64 -10.83 -21.95
N VAL A 528 -48.98 -9.58 -22.22
CA VAL A 528 -49.66 -8.71 -21.26
C VAL A 528 -51.11 -8.57 -21.72
N GLU A 529 -52.03 -9.11 -20.90
CA GLU A 529 -53.48 -8.85 -20.96
C GLU A 529 -54.19 -9.08 -22.31
N ASN A 530 -53.74 -10.04 -23.14
CA ASN A 530 -54.28 -10.31 -24.49
C ASN A 530 -54.15 -9.17 -25.52
N ILE A 531 -53.48 -8.08 -25.17
CA ILE A 531 -53.31 -6.91 -26.05
C ILE A 531 -51.94 -6.94 -26.74
N PHE A 532 -50.97 -7.61 -26.10
CA PHE A 532 -49.58 -7.65 -26.54
C PHE A 532 -49.04 -9.08 -26.56
N THR A 533 -48.49 -9.50 -27.70
CA THR A 533 -47.60 -10.68 -27.80
C THR A 533 -46.40 -10.30 -28.64
N GLY A 534 -45.21 -10.46 -28.08
CA GLY A 534 -43.97 -10.16 -28.79
C GLY A 534 -42.86 -11.12 -28.43
N ASN A 535 -41.95 -11.31 -29.36
CA ASN A 535 -40.65 -11.90 -29.11
C ASN A 535 -39.57 -10.88 -29.47
N GLY A 536 -38.55 -10.82 -28.64
CA GLY A 536 -37.36 -10.01 -28.89
C GLY A 536 -36.12 -10.85 -28.77
N TRP A 537 -35.04 -10.38 -29.38
CA TRP A 537 -33.70 -10.82 -29.06
C TRP A 537 -32.75 -9.64 -29.02
N VAL A 538 -31.74 -9.74 -28.15
CA VAL A 538 -30.61 -8.82 -28.10
C VAL A 538 -29.33 -9.65 -28.23
N ASP A 539 -28.48 -9.25 -29.16
CA ASP A 539 -27.10 -9.71 -29.30
C ASP A 539 -26.20 -8.58 -28.82
N ILE A 540 -25.27 -8.91 -27.92
CA ILE A 540 -24.28 -7.96 -27.42
C ILE A 540 -22.91 -8.49 -27.78
N SER A 541 -22.15 -7.69 -28.52
CA SER A 541 -20.74 -7.91 -28.81
C SER A 541 -19.91 -6.78 -28.21
N ILE A 542 -18.86 -7.14 -27.49
CA ILE A 542 -17.87 -6.20 -26.99
C ILE A 542 -16.57 -6.52 -27.71
N VAL A 543 -16.00 -5.54 -28.41
CA VAL A 543 -14.75 -5.67 -29.16
C VAL A 543 -13.75 -4.66 -28.62
N HIS A 544 -12.59 -5.12 -28.20
CA HIS A 544 -11.48 -4.28 -27.78
C HIS A 544 -10.75 -3.74 -29.01
N THR A 545 -10.71 -2.41 -29.12
CA THR A 545 -10.14 -1.67 -30.25
C THR A 545 -9.13 -0.66 -29.72
N PRO A 546 -7.98 -1.12 -29.17
CA PRO A 546 -7.00 -0.24 -28.54
C PRO A 546 -6.45 0.78 -29.55
N LYS A 547 -6.27 2.03 -29.11
CA LYS A 547 -5.71 3.12 -29.91
C LYS A 547 -4.26 3.43 -29.53
#